data_AF-A0A561TRY9-F1
#
_entry.id   AF-A0A561TRY9-F1
#
_cell.length_a   1.000
_cell.length_b   1.000
_cell.length_c   1.000
_cell.angle_alpha   90.00
_cell.angle_beta   90.00
_cell.angle_gamma   90.00
#
_symmetry.space_group_name_H-M   'P 1'
#
loop_
_entity.id
_entity.type
_entity.pdbx_description
1 polymer ?
#
loop_
_entity_poly.entity_id
_entity_poly.type
_entity_poly.pdbx_seq_one_letter_code
_entity_poly.pdbx_strand_id
1 'polypeptide(L)'
;MFTVRVLAAVPLTLVVLALSGCSSLWSCTDTVAQRGEAGVKVQVEDTSGRPLGVTAEVVDWSLEPHPQVPAEGDRVRFHYRFDGADATSGPAVDACAVDKERVALGCQTVHSSTALGQDGDLTGDDWLAVEHPERVAGVLFIPNDQSYDGRTCEQDIKDGGGPHPPVPAGRGDQL
;
A
#
# COMPACT_ATOMS: atom_id res chain seq x y z
N MET A 1 62.48 -59.61 -33.70
CA MET A 1 61.46 -60.59 -34.09
C MET A 1 60.09 -59.93 -33.99
N PHE A 2 59.32 -59.99 -35.07
CA PHE A 2 57.98 -59.41 -35.21
C PHE A 2 56.98 -60.08 -34.26
N THR A 3 56.04 -59.30 -33.68
CA THR A 3 54.61 -59.70 -33.67
C THR A 3 53.70 -58.47 -33.57
N VAL A 4 52.59 -58.57 -34.29
CA VAL A 4 51.57 -57.58 -34.65
C VAL A 4 50.35 -57.79 -33.73
N ARG A 5 49.56 -56.74 -33.41
CA ARG A 5 48.10 -56.63 -33.72
C ARG A 5 47.35 -55.60 -32.85
N VAL A 6 46.61 -54.78 -33.59
CA VAL A 6 45.59 -53.78 -33.25
C VAL A 6 44.40 -54.41 -32.52
N LEU A 7 43.83 -53.71 -31.53
CA LEU A 7 42.38 -53.69 -31.32
C LEU A 7 41.93 -52.28 -30.90
N ALA A 8 40.91 -51.81 -31.62
CA ALA A 8 40.22 -50.54 -31.46
C ALA A 8 39.36 -50.53 -30.19
N ALA A 9 39.22 -49.36 -29.57
CA ALA A 9 38.06 -49.02 -28.75
C ALA A 9 37.83 -47.52 -28.87
N VAL A 10 36.76 -47.16 -29.58
CA VAL A 10 36.20 -45.82 -29.67
C VAL A 10 35.32 -45.62 -28.43
N PRO A 11 35.59 -44.67 -27.53
CA PRO A 11 34.54 -44.14 -26.68
C PRO A 11 33.95 -42.91 -27.39
N LEU A 12 32.68 -43.08 -27.77
CA LEU A 12 31.76 -42.03 -28.16
C LEU A 12 31.62 -41.08 -26.96
N THR A 13 32.42 -40.02 -26.86
CA THR A 13 32.21 -38.98 -25.85
C THR A 13 30.96 -38.20 -26.23
N LEU A 14 29.86 -38.53 -25.55
CA LEU A 14 28.64 -37.74 -25.49
C LEU A 14 29.03 -36.31 -25.04
N VAL A 15 29.00 -35.36 -25.97
CA VAL A 15 29.05 -33.94 -25.64
C VAL A 15 27.71 -33.59 -25.02
N VAL A 16 27.70 -33.38 -23.71
CA VAL A 16 26.57 -32.81 -22.99
C VAL A 16 26.46 -31.36 -23.47
N LEU A 17 25.45 -31.09 -24.30
CA LEU A 17 24.97 -29.75 -24.58
C LEU A 17 24.51 -29.15 -23.24
N ALA A 18 25.41 -28.40 -22.60
CA ALA A 18 25.04 -27.52 -21.52
C ALA A 18 24.03 -26.52 -22.11
N LEU A 19 22.75 -26.73 -21.78
CA LEU A 19 21.71 -25.74 -21.95
C LEU A 19 22.19 -24.49 -21.21
N SER A 20 22.65 -23.51 -21.97
CA SER A 20 22.82 -22.14 -21.50
C SER A 20 21.44 -21.68 -21.07
N GLY A 21 21.11 -21.91 -19.81
CA GLY A 21 20.01 -21.24 -19.15
C GLY A 21 20.28 -19.75 -19.25
N CYS A 22 19.55 -19.08 -20.13
CA CYS A 22 19.40 -17.64 -20.09
C CYS A 22 18.64 -17.30 -18.82
N SER A 23 19.29 -17.41 -17.66
CA SER A 23 18.93 -16.67 -16.47
C SER A 23 19.53 -15.27 -16.63
N SER A 24 19.11 -14.56 -17.69
CA SER A 24 19.32 -13.13 -17.79
C SER A 24 18.65 -12.53 -16.56
N LEU A 25 19.45 -12.17 -15.56
CA LEU A 25 19.49 -10.91 -14.78
C LEU A 25 18.20 -10.07 -14.64
N TRP A 26 17.02 -10.66 -14.78
CA TRP A 26 15.73 -10.06 -14.42
C TRP A 26 15.55 -10.32 -12.93
N SER A 27 16.41 -9.66 -12.15
CA SER A 27 16.06 -9.29 -10.79
C SER A 27 14.87 -8.33 -10.92
N CYS A 28 13.66 -8.86 -10.85
CA CYS A 28 12.48 -8.05 -10.56
C CYS A 28 12.70 -7.48 -9.17
N THR A 29 13.16 -6.24 -9.09
CA THR A 29 13.20 -5.52 -7.82
C THR A 29 11.87 -4.82 -7.69
N ASP A 30 11.03 -5.30 -6.77
CA ASP A 30 9.84 -4.60 -6.36
C ASP A 30 10.25 -3.21 -5.86
N THR A 31 9.71 -2.18 -6.51
CA THR A 31 9.88 -0.80 -6.09
C THR A 31 8.75 -0.47 -5.12
N VAL A 32 9.12 -0.19 -3.87
CA VAL A 32 8.20 0.37 -2.87
C VAL A 32 8.24 1.90 -2.97
N ALA A 33 7.06 2.51 -3.04
CA ALA A 33 6.94 3.95 -2.97
C ALA A 33 7.33 4.48 -1.58
N GLN A 34 7.76 5.75 -1.51
CA GLN A 34 7.99 6.43 -0.23
C GLN A 34 6.69 7.07 0.27
N ARG A 35 6.55 7.11 1.59
CA ARG A 35 5.43 7.78 2.25
C ARG A 35 5.56 9.30 2.10
N GLY A 36 4.46 9.95 1.72
CA GLY A 36 4.35 11.40 1.69
C GLY A 36 4.00 12.00 3.06
N GLU A 37 4.08 13.33 3.16
CA GLU A 37 3.83 14.04 4.41
C GLU A 37 2.34 14.02 4.79
N ALA A 38 2.03 13.65 6.03
CA ALA A 38 0.66 13.56 6.49
C ALA A 38 0.05 14.94 6.80
N GLY A 39 -1.24 15.10 6.54
CA GLY A 39 -1.96 16.35 6.75
C GLY A 39 -3.45 16.16 6.99
N VAL A 40 -4.09 17.19 7.55
CA VAL A 40 -5.57 17.24 7.68
C VAL A 40 -6.22 17.27 6.30
N LYS A 41 -5.58 17.95 5.35
CA LYS A 41 -5.98 18.04 3.94
C LYS A 41 -4.78 17.71 3.08
N VAL A 42 -4.92 16.73 2.20
CA VAL A 42 -3.83 16.26 1.34
C VAL A 42 -4.28 16.11 -0.10
N GLN A 43 -3.38 16.41 -1.02
CA GLN A 43 -3.51 16.04 -2.42
C GLN A 43 -3.13 14.56 -2.54
N VAL A 44 -4.04 13.72 -3.04
CA VAL A 44 -3.75 12.29 -3.20
C VAL A 44 -2.73 12.10 -4.32
N GLU A 45 -1.75 11.24 -4.08
CA GLU A 45 -0.60 10.97 -4.95
C GLU A 45 -0.54 9.49 -5.34
N ASP A 46 -0.15 9.20 -6.58
CA ASP A 46 0.15 7.85 -7.03
C ASP A 46 1.44 7.28 -6.40
N THR A 47 1.78 6.03 -6.71
CA THR A 47 3.00 5.36 -6.22
C THR A 47 4.30 6.04 -6.66
N SER A 48 4.25 6.97 -7.61
CA SER A 48 5.39 7.79 -8.05
C SER A 48 5.41 9.18 -7.41
N GLY A 49 4.48 9.48 -6.49
CA GLY A 49 4.35 10.79 -5.86
C GLY A 49 3.67 11.84 -6.76
N ARG A 50 2.95 11.43 -7.82
CA ARG A 50 2.27 12.36 -8.72
C ARG A 50 0.83 12.60 -8.28
N PRO A 51 0.37 13.86 -8.22
CA PRO A 51 -1.02 14.18 -7.87
C PRO A 51 -2.05 13.51 -8.80
N LEU A 52 -3.09 12.92 -8.22
CA LEU A 52 -4.23 12.32 -8.94
C LEU A 52 -5.36 13.31 -9.26
N GLY A 53 -5.25 14.56 -8.82
CA GLY A 53 -6.36 15.53 -8.91
C GLY A 53 -7.47 15.31 -7.89
N VAL A 54 -7.27 14.38 -6.95
CA VAL A 54 -8.18 14.10 -5.82
C VAL A 54 -7.63 14.72 -4.54
N THR A 55 -8.49 15.34 -3.74
CA THR A 55 -8.14 15.83 -2.41
C THR A 55 -8.84 15.02 -1.33
N ALA A 56 -8.12 14.58 -0.31
CA ALA A 56 -8.69 13.95 0.89
C ALA A 56 -8.57 14.90 2.08
N GLU A 57 -9.64 15.04 2.86
CA GLU A 57 -9.68 15.99 3.98
C GLU A 57 -10.43 15.41 5.19
N VAL A 58 -9.82 15.47 6.36
CA VAL A 58 -10.49 15.26 7.65
C VAL A 58 -11.26 16.53 7.97
N VAL A 59 -12.60 16.43 7.97
CA VAL A 59 -13.51 17.56 8.16
C VAL A 59 -13.61 17.93 9.64
N ASP A 60 -13.79 16.92 10.49
CA ASP A 60 -13.75 17.04 11.95
C ASP A 60 -13.44 15.67 12.58
N TRP A 61 -13.23 15.68 13.89
CA TRP A 61 -13.07 14.47 14.69
C TRP A 61 -13.40 14.72 16.17
N SER A 62 -13.72 13.65 16.88
CA SER A 62 -14.06 13.66 18.31
C SER A 62 -13.66 12.33 18.98
N LEU A 63 -13.57 12.35 20.31
CA LEU A 63 -13.52 11.14 21.13
C LEU A 63 -14.93 10.82 21.61
N GLU A 64 -15.45 9.67 21.21
CA GLU A 64 -16.81 9.23 21.54
C GLU A 64 -16.83 7.72 21.85
N PRO A 65 -17.72 7.23 22.73
CA PRO A 65 -17.95 5.81 22.86
C PRO A 65 -18.54 5.22 21.57
N HIS A 66 -17.93 4.16 21.05
CA HIS A 66 -18.42 3.54 19.81
C HIS A 66 -19.81 2.93 20.02
N PRO A 67 -20.82 3.23 19.18
CA PRO A 67 -22.21 2.85 19.45
C PRO A 67 -22.44 1.32 19.46
N GLN A 68 -21.64 0.56 18.70
CA GLN A 68 -21.74 -0.89 18.66
C GLN A 68 -20.95 -1.61 19.78
N VAL A 69 -19.96 -0.95 20.37
CA VAL A 69 -19.08 -1.53 21.41
C VAL A 69 -18.77 -0.53 22.53
N PRO A 70 -19.78 0.09 23.16
CA PRO A 70 -19.57 1.20 24.10
C PRO A 70 -18.79 0.79 25.36
N ALA A 71 -18.76 -0.50 25.70
CA ALA A 71 -18.01 -1.03 26.83
C ALA A 71 -16.48 -0.96 26.64
N GLU A 72 -16.00 -0.78 25.41
CA GLU A 72 -14.58 -0.63 25.11
C GLU A 72 -14.06 0.80 25.34
N GLY A 73 -14.94 1.74 25.70
CA GLY A 73 -14.60 3.12 25.97
C GLY A 73 -14.58 3.99 24.70
N ASP A 74 -13.89 5.12 24.80
CA ASP A 74 -13.83 6.10 23.72
C ASP A 74 -12.98 5.61 22.56
N ARG A 75 -13.44 5.89 21.34
CA ARG A 75 -12.70 5.74 20.09
C ARG A 75 -12.64 7.08 19.39
N VAL A 76 -11.74 7.20 18.40
CA VAL A 76 -11.65 8.42 17.59
C VAL A 76 -12.67 8.30 16.46
N ARG A 77 -13.74 9.07 16.54
CA ARG A 77 -14.67 9.26 15.45
C ARG A 77 -14.16 10.39 14.57
N PHE A 78 -14.20 10.23 13.26
CA PHE A 78 -13.81 11.31 12.35
C PHE A 78 -14.65 11.30 11.09
N HIS A 79 -14.90 12.50 10.59
CA HIS A 79 -15.58 12.72 9.33
C HIS A 79 -14.58 13.14 8.28
N TYR A 80 -14.78 12.67 7.07
CA TYR A 80 -13.86 12.95 5.98
C TYR A 80 -14.59 13.18 4.66
N ARG A 81 -13.89 13.81 3.72
CA ARG A 81 -14.35 14.00 2.35
C ARG A 81 -13.25 13.70 1.34
N PHE A 82 -13.68 13.25 0.17
CA PHE A 82 -12.87 13.20 -1.03
C PHE A 82 -13.46 14.13 -2.09
N ASP A 83 -12.65 15.07 -2.58
CA ASP A 83 -13.03 15.95 -3.69
C ASP A 83 -12.33 15.48 -4.97
N GLY A 84 -13.09 15.33 -6.06
CA GLY A 84 -12.55 14.96 -7.39
C GLY A 84 -12.36 13.46 -7.64
N ALA A 85 -12.70 12.60 -6.68
CA ALA A 85 -12.70 11.14 -6.88
C ALA A 85 -13.94 10.66 -7.65
N ASP A 86 -13.81 9.54 -8.35
CA ASP A 86 -14.96 8.83 -8.92
C ASP A 86 -15.67 8.00 -7.83
N ALA A 87 -17.00 7.97 -7.90
CA ALA A 87 -17.84 7.34 -6.87
C ALA A 87 -17.83 5.81 -6.92
N THR A 88 -17.45 5.22 -8.05
CA THR A 88 -17.47 3.75 -8.26
C THR A 88 -16.09 3.12 -8.10
N SER A 89 -15.06 3.87 -8.42
CA SER A 89 -13.65 3.50 -8.24
C SER A 89 -12.87 4.73 -7.84
N GLY A 90 -12.03 4.63 -6.82
CA GLY A 90 -11.22 5.77 -6.46
C GLY A 90 -10.17 5.43 -5.42
N PRO A 91 -9.32 6.41 -5.10
CA PRO A 91 -8.16 6.18 -4.28
C PRO A 91 -8.54 5.79 -2.85
N ALA A 92 -7.58 5.20 -2.17
CA ALA A 92 -7.64 4.94 -0.76
C ALA A 92 -6.48 5.67 -0.06
N VAL A 93 -6.68 6.17 1.15
CA VAL A 93 -5.59 6.81 1.92
C VAL A 93 -5.58 6.28 3.34
N ASP A 94 -4.40 6.26 3.96
CA ASP A 94 -4.29 5.93 5.37
C ASP A 94 -4.70 7.12 6.23
N ALA A 95 -5.68 6.88 7.10
CA ALA A 95 -6.11 7.76 8.17
C ALA A 95 -5.43 7.35 9.47
N CYS A 96 -4.75 8.27 10.15
CA CYS A 96 -4.04 8.00 11.39
C CYS A 96 -4.44 8.98 12.49
N ALA A 97 -4.86 8.45 13.64
CA ALA A 97 -4.93 9.22 14.87
C ALA A 97 -3.50 9.41 15.40
N VAL A 98 -3.12 10.64 15.71
CA VAL A 98 -1.75 10.98 16.14
C VAL A 98 -1.73 11.68 17.48
N ASP A 99 -0.60 11.59 18.18
CA ASP A 99 -0.34 12.42 19.35
C ASP A 99 0.23 13.82 18.97
N LYS A 100 0.58 14.60 19.99
CA LYS A 100 1.13 15.96 19.82
C LYS A 100 2.48 16.00 19.12
N GLU A 101 3.19 14.88 19.10
CA GLU A 101 4.49 14.72 18.45
C GLU A 101 4.32 14.16 17.02
N ARG A 102 3.08 13.99 16.55
CA ARG A 102 2.71 13.37 15.27
C ARG A 102 3.12 11.90 15.17
N VAL A 103 3.15 11.18 16.29
CA VAL A 103 3.31 9.73 16.31
C VAL A 103 1.94 9.07 16.16
N ALA A 104 1.81 8.13 15.23
CA ALA A 104 0.59 7.38 15.00
C ALA A 104 0.21 6.50 16.21
N LEU A 105 -1.00 6.68 16.73
CA LEU A 105 -1.60 5.90 17.82
C LEU A 105 -2.45 4.74 17.29
N GLY A 106 -3.00 4.89 16.09
CA GLY A 106 -3.74 3.89 15.33
C GLY A 106 -4.04 4.41 13.93
N CYS A 107 -4.00 3.54 12.94
CA CYS A 107 -4.23 3.88 11.54
C CYS A 107 -5.15 2.86 10.86
N GLN A 108 -5.87 3.31 9.84
CA GLN A 108 -6.61 2.45 8.93
C GLN A 108 -6.70 3.08 7.54
N THR A 109 -6.84 2.26 6.51
CA THR A 109 -7.06 2.74 5.15
C THR A 109 -8.54 3.03 4.93
N VAL A 110 -8.86 4.22 4.41
CA VAL A 110 -10.21 4.62 4.01
C VAL A 110 -10.29 4.74 2.50
N HIS A 111 -11.39 4.27 1.91
CA HIS A 111 -11.60 4.30 0.46
C HIS A 111 -12.57 5.42 0.07
N SER A 112 -12.29 6.13 -1.02
CA SER A 112 -13.24 7.12 -1.53
C SER A 112 -14.57 6.49 -1.96
N SER A 113 -14.55 5.24 -2.44
CA SER A 113 -15.75 4.51 -2.87
C SER A 113 -16.68 4.07 -1.73
N THR A 114 -16.20 4.07 -0.48
CA THR A 114 -17.04 3.83 0.70
C THR A 114 -17.58 5.13 1.30
N ALA A 115 -17.07 6.28 0.86
CA ALA A 115 -17.54 7.60 1.25
C ALA A 115 -18.80 7.93 0.43
N LEU A 116 -19.97 7.55 0.94
CA LEU A 116 -21.26 7.79 0.28
C LEU A 116 -22.07 8.80 1.10
N GLY A 117 -21.92 10.08 0.75
CA GLY A 117 -22.65 11.19 1.34
C GLY A 117 -24.02 11.41 0.71
N GLN A 118 -24.72 12.42 1.25
CA GLN A 118 -25.95 12.93 0.65
C GLN A 118 -25.62 13.64 -0.67
N ASP A 119 -26.57 13.64 -1.61
CA ASP A 119 -26.50 14.37 -2.88
C ASP A 119 -25.30 14.03 -3.81
N GLY A 120 -24.61 12.91 -3.56
CA GLY A 120 -23.49 12.44 -4.37
C GLY A 120 -22.12 12.93 -3.90
N ASP A 121 -22.05 13.65 -2.78
CA ASP A 121 -20.79 14.04 -2.16
C ASP A 121 -20.06 12.80 -1.60
N LEU A 122 -18.74 12.71 -1.81
CA LEU A 122 -17.95 11.59 -1.29
C LEU A 122 -17.48 11.86 0.14
N THR A 123 -18.44 11.87 1.06
CA THR A 123 -18.21 12.07 2.50
C THR A 123 -18.43 10.77 3.28
N GLY A 124 -17.68 10.61 4.37
CA GLY A 124 -17.75 9.42 5.23
C GLY A 124 -17.56 9.75 6.71
N ASP A 125 -17.93 8.78 7.54
CA ASP A 125 -17.78 8.76 9.00
C ASP A 125 -17.16 7.41 9.38
N ASP A 126 -16.06 7.45 10.13
CA ASP A 126 -15.35 6.23 10.49
C ASP A 126 -14.71 6.36 11.89
N TRP A 127 -14.23 5.24 12.41
CA TRP A 127 -13.81 5.05 13.79
C TRP A 127 -12.45 4.39 13.89
N LEU A 128 -11.47 5.08 14.48
CA LEU A 128 -10.17 4.50 14.81
C LEU A 128 -10.16 4.00 16.25
N ALA A 129 -9.77 2.73 16.41
CA ALA A 129 -9.45 2.16 17.70
C ALA A 129 -8.04 2.59 18.13
N VAL A 130 -7.93 3.18 19.32
CA VAL A 130 -6.67 3.60 19.93
C VAL A 130 -6.62 3.14 21.38
N GLU A 131 -5.45 2.74 21.87
CA GLU A 131 -5.30 2.25 23.25
C GLU A 131 -5.39 3.37 24.29
N HIS A 132 -4.96 4.56 23.92
CA HIS A 132 -4.90 5.73 24.79
C HIS A 132 -5.59 6.93 24.10
N PRO A 133 -6.94 6.95 24.05
CA PRO A 133 -7.71 8.02 23.40
C PRO A 133 -7.32 9.42 23.90
N GLU A 134 -6.98 9.56 25.17
CA GLU A 134 -6.57 10.81 25.80
C GLU A 134 -5.28 11.42 25.24
N ARG A 135 -4.51 10.66 24.46
CA ARG A 135 -3.27 11.13 23.81
C ARG A 135 -3.51 11.68 22.41
N VAL A 136 -4.68 11.43 21.83
CA VAL A 136 -4.99 11.85 20.47
C VAL A 136 -5.04 13.38 20.41
N ALA A 137 -4.24 13.94 19.52
CA ALA A 137 -4.14 15.37 19.25
C ALA A 137 -4.72 15.74 17.87
N GLY A 138 -4.91 14.77 16.98
CA GLY A 138 -5.52 14.96 15.68
C GLY A 138 -5.66 13.67 14.89
N VAL A 139 -6.35 13.78 13.74
CA VAL A 139 -6.39 12.74 12.70
C VAL A 139 -5.77 13.33 11.43
N LEU A 140 -4.87 12.59 10.81
CA LEU A 140 -4.16 12.99 9.60
C LEU A 140 -4.34 11.94 8.51
N PHE A 141 -4.39 12.39 7.26
CA PHE A 141 -4.27 11.54 6.08
C PHE A 141 -2.84 11.54 5.55
N ILE A 142 -2.41 10.40 5.06
CA ILE A 142 -1.18 10.25 4.28
C ILE A 142 -1.56 10.31 2.79
N PRO A 143 -0.88 11.12 1.95
CA PRO A 143 -1.32 11.41 0.58
C PRO A 143 -1.23 10.22 -0.37
N ASN A 144 -0.45 9.18 -0.04
CA ASN A 144 -0.25 8.05 -0.95
C ASN A 144 -1.54 7.27 -1.16
N ASP A 145 -1.89 7.06 -2.43
CA ASP A 145 -2.97 6.16 -2.80
C ASP A 145 -2.62 4.71 -2.43
N GLN A 146 -3.36 4.16 -1.48
CA GLN A 146 -3.33 2.76 -1.04
C GLN A 146 -4.21 1.85 -1.89
N SER A 147 -4.92 2.40 -2.88
CA SER A 147 -5.56 1.59 -3.90
C SER A 147 -4.46 0.95 -4.75
N TYR A 148 -4.31 -0.37 -4.63
CA TYR A 148 -3.31 -1.10 -5.39
C TYR A 148 -3.59 -0.92 -6.88
N ASP A 149 -2.73 -0.19 -7.59
CA ASP A 149 -2.80 -0.05 -9.04
C ASP A 149 -2.24 -1.32 -9.69
N GLY A 150 -3.03 -2.39 -9.57
CA GLY A 150 -2.69 -3.68 -10.12
C GLY A 150 -2.69 -3.60 -11.63
N ARG A 151 -1.50 -3.52 -12.23
CA ARG A 151 -1.06 -4.09 -13.53
C ARG A 151 0.11 -3.29 -14.07
N THR A 152 1.28 -3.92 -14.20
CA THR A 152 2.14 -3.63 -15.36
C THR A 152 2.07 -4.86 -16.27
N CYS A 153 1.77 -4.64 -17.55
CA CYS A 153 1.57 -5.70 -18.55
C CYS A 153 2.84 -6.53 -18.85
N GLU A 154 3.96 -6.22 -18.20
CA GLU A 154 5.27 -6.80 -18.42
C GLU A 154 5.59 -7.94 -17.43
N GLN A 155 4.69 -8.24 -16.48
CA GLN A 155 4.88 -9.22 -15.40
C GLN A 155 3.70 -10.21 -15.32
N ASP A 156 3.99 -11.50 -15.08
CA ASP A 156 2.94 -12.52 -14.86
C ASP A 156 2.06 -12.10 -13.67
N ILE A 157 0.75 -12.27 -13.80
CA ILE A 157 -0.26 -12.02 -12.77
C ILE A 157 0.03 -12.77 -11.45
N LYS A 158 0.86 -13.81 -11.49
CA LYS A 158 1.28 -14.63 -10.34
C LYS A 158 2.59 -14.17 -9.70
N ASP A 159 3.35 -13.29 -10.35
CA ASP A 159 4.68 -12.89 -9.89
C ASP A 159 4.64 -11.69 -8.93
N GLY A 160 3.46 -11.09 -8.69
CA GLY A 160 3.28 -10.03 -7.69
C GLY A 160 4.07 -8.73 -7.96
N GLY A 161 4.66 -8.61 -9.14
CA GLY A 161 5.45 -7.46 -9.55
C GLY A 161 4.61 -6.23 -9.85
N GLY A 162 5.20 -5.07 -9.61
CA GLY A 162 4.64 -3.77 -9.96
C GLY A 162 5.00 -2.70 -8.92
N PRO A 163 4.75 -1.41 -9.21
CA PRO A 163 4.81 -0.36 -8.21
C PRO A 163 3.77 -0.64 -7.12
N HIS A 164 4.24 -0.84 -5.89
CA HIS A 164 3.37 -0.96 -4.73
C HIS A 164 3.26 0.39 -4.02
N PRO A 165 2.11 0.70 -3.42
CA PRO A 165 2.05 1.83 -2.50
C PRO A 165 3.03 1.62 -1.33
N PRO A 166 3.39 2.69 -0.61
CA PRO A 166 4.21 2.54 0.58
C PRO A 166 3.49 1.63 1.57
N VAL A 167 4.27 0.93 2.39
CA VAL A 167 3.72 0.13 3.49
C VAL A 167 2.74 0.99 4.29
N PRO A 168 1.49 0.50 4.49
CA PRO A 168 0.49 1.24 5.23
C PRO A 168 1.00 1.70 6.59
N ALA A 169 0.59 2.89 7.01
CA ALA A 169 1.01 3.42 8.29
C ALA A 169 0.53 2.58 9.47
N GLY A 170 1.42 2.41 10.44
CA GLY A 170 1.17 1.64 11.65
C GLY A 170 1.33 2.49 12.91
N ARG A 171 0.87 1.94 14.03
CA ARG A 171 1.12 2.54 15.35
C ARG A 171 2.63 2.67 15.59
N GLY A 172 3.03 3.83 16.10
CA GLY A 172 4.42 4.17 16.40
C GLY A 172 5.17 4.83 15.24
N ASP A 173 4.57 4.89 14.05
CA ASP A 173 5.15 5.62 12.93
C ASP A 173 5.15 7.12 13.20
N GLN A 174 6.24 7.79 12.81
CA GLN A 174 6.35 9.25 12.82
C GLN A 174 5.76 9.81 11.53
N LEU A 175 4.84 10.78 11.64
CA LEU A 175 4.15 11.44 10.53
C LEU A 175 4.44 12.95 10.45
#